data_AF-A0A8S0QC48-F1
#
_entry.id   AF-A0A8S0QC48-F1
#
_cell.length_a   1.000
_cell.length_b   1.000
_cell.length_c   1.000
_cell.angle_alpha   90.00
_cell.angle_beta   90.00
_cell.angle_gamma   90.00
#
_symmetry.space_group_name_H-M   'P 1'
#
loop_
_entity.id
_entity.type
_entity.pdbx_description
1 polymer ?
#
loop_
_entity_poly.entity_id
_entity_poly.type
_entity_poly.pdbx_seq_one_letter_code
_entity_poly.pdbx_strand_id
1 'polypeptide(L)' 'MQQYYRLGDLDNCSGKWTALVYCLSLKTKRFSEVEEIIETREKTKPHIWFFRSPEEAAPHWKELFGNLDGQE' A
#
# COMPACT_ATOMS: atom_id res chain seq x y z
N MET A 1 31.77 -10.89 19.14
CA MET A 1 31.01 -9.66 18.86
C MET A 1 29.59 -10.04 18.49
N GLN A 2 28.60 -9.70 19.31
CA GLN A 2 27.19 -9.96 19.01
C GLN A 2 26.68 -8.92 18.01
N GLN A 3 26.20 -9.39 16.86
CA GLN A 3 25.57 -8.54 15.84
C GLN A 3 24.06 -8.54 16.09
N TYR A 4 23.49 -7.36 16.30
CA TYR A 4 22.04 -7.17 16.37
C TYR A 4 21.56 -6.57 15.06
N TYR A 5 20.63 -7.24 14.39
CA TYR A 5 19.91 -6.64 13.27
C TYR A 5 19.06 -5.48 13.77
N ARG A 6 19.42 -4.25 13.40
CA ARG A 6 18.49 -3.11 13.50
C ARG A 6 17.58 -3.17 12.28
N LEU A 7 16.54 -3.99 12.36
CA LEU A 7 15.41 -3.94 11.43
C LEU A 7 14.66 -2.62 11.69
N GLY A 8 15.07 -1.59 10.96
CA GLY A 8 14.43 -0.29 10.92
C GLY A 8 15.10 0.53 9.84
N ASP A 9 14.35 0.83 8.78
CA ASP A 9 14.82 1.74 7.74
C ASP A 9 15.12 3.10 8.39
N LEU A 10 16.34 3.61 8.17
CA LEU A 10 16.72 4.93 8.64
C LEU A 10 15.92 5.99 7.87
N ASP A 11 14.89 6.57 8.50
CA ASP A 11 14.17 7.71 7.93
C ASP A 11 15.10 8.93 7.91
N ASN A 12 15.67 9.19 6.74
CA ASN A 12 16.53 10.34 6.48
C ASN A 12 15.74 11.57 6.01
N CYS A 13 14.41 11.58 6.19
CA CYS A 13 13.49 12.63 5.75
C CYS A 13 13.47 12.89 4.23
N SER A 14 14.18 12.11 3.41
CA SER A 14 14.21 12.31 1.95
C SER A 14 12.81 12.25 1.34
N GLY A 15 11.99 11.28 1.76
CA GLY A 15 10.60 11.18 1.30
C GLY A 15 9.75 12.40 1.65
N LYS A 16 10.00 13.06 2.79
CA LYS A 16 9.31 14.30 3.19
C LYS A 16 9.75 15.48 2.33
N TRP A 17 11.05 15.60 2.04
CA TRP A 17 11.58 16.61 1.12
C TRP A 17 11.06 16.43 -0.31
N THR A 18 11.03 15.20 -0.81
CA THR A 18 10.44 14.88 -2.11
C THR A 18 8.96 15.26 -2.16
N ALA A 19 8.19 14.99 -1.09
CA ALA A 19 6.78 15.36 -1.03
C ALA A 19 6.57 16.88 -1.07
N LEU A 20 7.45 17.66 -0.43
CA LEU A 20 7.41 19.13 -0.45
C LEU A 20 7.66 19.67 -1.86
N VAL A 21 8.76 19.25 -2.51
CA VAL A 21 9.11 19.69 -3.87
C VAL A 21 8.00 19.30 -4.86
N TYR A 22 7.45 18.09 -4.70
CA TYR A 22 6.33 17.63 -5.50
C TYR A 22 5.07 18.47 -5.30
N CYS A 23 4.76 18.89 -4.08
CA CYS A 23 3.62 19.77 -3.83
C CYS A 23 3.81 21.13 -4.52
N LEU A 24 5.01 21.70 -4.44
CA LEU A 24 5.33 22.95 -5.12
C LEU A 24 5.21 22.83 -6.64
N SER A 25 5.65 21.70 -7.22
CA SER A 25 5.51 21.47 -8.67
C SER A 25 4.04 21.32 -9.11
N LEU A 26 3.19 20.66 -8.31
CA LEU A 26 1.76 20.59 -8.60
C LEU A 26 1.08 21.96 -8.58
N LYS A 27 1.51 22.87 -7.71
CA LYS A 27 0.97 24.25 -7.67
C LYS A 27 1.27 25.06 -8.93
N THR A 28 2.25 24.64 -9.74
CA THR A 28 2.56 25.30 -11.02
C THR A 28 1.75 24.78 -12.21
N LYS A 29 0.98 23.70 -12.02
CA LYS A 29 0.18 23.07 -13.07
C LYS A 29 -1.26 23.59 -13.10
N ARG A 30 -1.93 23.38 -14.24
CA ARG A 30 -3.36 23.68 -14.38
C ARG A 30 -4.20 22.71 -13.55
N PHE A 31 -5.35 23.16 -13.08
CA PHE A 31 -6.24 22.36 -12.22
C PHE A 31 -6.62 21.00 -12.85
N SER A 32 -6.95 20.98 -14.14
CA SER A 32 -7.31 19.76 -14.88
C SER A 32 -6.18 18.73 -14.92
N GLU A 33 -4.93 19.19 -15.07
CA GLU A 33 -3.75 18.32 -15.06
C GLU A 33 -3.47 17.79 -13.65
N VAL A 34 -3.70 18.62 -12.63
CA VAL A 34 -3.53 18.20 -11.22
C VAL A 34 -4.55 17.12 -10.85
N GLU A 35 -5.80 17.27 -11.29
CA GLU A 35 -6.88 16.29 -11.06
C GLU A 35 -6.54 14.92 -11.67
N GLU A 36 -6.12 14.89 -12.94
CA GLU A 36 -5.68 13.66 -13.62
C GLU A 36 -4.50 12.98 -12.91
N ILE A 37 -3.51 13.77 -12.46
CA ILE A 37 -2.34 13.25 -11.74
C ILE A 37 -2.75 12.66 -10.37
N ILE A 38 -3.67 13.30 -9.66
CA ILE A 38 -4.16 12.81 -8.36
C ILE A 38 -4.97 11.53 -8.56
N GLU A 39 -5.91 11.49 -9.51
CA GLU A 39 -6.71 10.30 -9.79
C GLU A 39 -5.86 9.10 -10.17
N THR A 40 -4.88 9.29 -11.06
CA THR A 40 -3.99 8.22 -11.49
C THR A 40 -3.22 7.68 -10.30
N ARG A 41 -2.74 8.57 -9.42
CA ARG A 41 -2.03 8.16 -8.21
C ARG A 41 -2.91 7.39 -7.23
N GLU A 42 -4.15 7.80 -7.06
CA GLU A 42 -5.10 7.07 -6.19
C GLU A 42 -5.42 5.69 -6.73
N LYS A 43 -5.60 5.55 -8.05
CA LYS A 43 -5.78 4.26 -8.73
C LYS A 43 -4.53 3.35 -8.61
N THR A 44 -3.34 3.94 -8.53
CA THR A 44 -2.07 3.20 -8.47
C THR A 44 -1.65 2.85 -7.04
N LYS A 45 -2.22 3.50 -6.01
CA LYS A 45 -1.93 3.14 -4.63
C LYS A 45 -2.50 1.74 -4.37
N PRO A 46 -1.67 0.73 -4.05
CA PRO A 46 -2.20 -0.56 -3.63
C PRO A 46 -3.05 -0.31 -2.38
N HIS A 47 -4.32 -0.71 -2.42
CA HIS A 47 -5.12 -0.75 -1.19
C HIS A 47 -4.36 -1.58 -0.15
N ILE A 48 -4.44 -1.17 1.13
CA ILE A 48 -3.80 -1.89 2.24
C ILE A 48 -4.22 -3.37 2.22
N TRP A 49 -5.42 -3.65 1.71
CA TRP A 49 -5.97 -4.97 1.54
C TRP A 49 -6.04 -5.30 0.05
N PHE A 50 -5.48 -6.44 -0.33
CA PHE A 50 -5.70 -7.03 -1.65
C PHE A 50 -6.92 -7.92 -1.55
N PHE A 51 -7.97 -7.60 -2.32
CA PHE A 51 -9.10 -8.50 -2.46
C PHE A 51 -8.64 -9.74 -3.22
N ARG A 52 -8.85 -10.92 -2.62
CA ARG A 52 -8.65 -12.19 -3.32
C ARG A 52 -9.78 -12.43 -4.30
N SER A 53 -9.48 -13.09 -5.40
CA SER A 53 -10.53 -13.60 -6.29
C SER A 53 -11.35 -14.69 -5.56
N PRO A 54 -12.59 -14.98 -5.99
CA PRO A 54 -13.37 -16.08 -5.41
C PRO A 54 -12.63 -17.42 -5.44
N GLU A 55 -11.83 -17.66 -6.48
CA GLU A 55 -11.02 -18.88 -6.67
C GLU A 55 -9.85 -18.97 -5.69
N GLU A 56 -9.29 -17.84 -5.27
CA GLU A 56 -8.23 -17.75 -4.26
C GLU A 56 -8.79 -17.73 -2.82
N ALA A 57 -9.97 -17.13 -2.65
CA ALA A 57 -10.61 -16.98 -1.35
C ALA A 57 -11.14 -18.33 -0.81
N ALA A 58 -11.75 -19.15 -1.66
CA ALA A 58 -12.32 -20.45 -1.27
C ALA A 58 -11.30 -21.44 -0.68
N PRO A 59 -10.15 -21.73 -1.32
CA PRO A 59 -9.15 -22.65 -0.75
C PRO A 59 -8.51 -22.08 0.51
N HIS A 60 -8.24 -20.77 0.57
CA HIS A 60 -7.66 -20.14 1.76
C HIS A 60 -8.64 -20.13 2.95
N TRP A 61 -9.93 -19.93 2.70
CA TRP A 61 -10.94 -20.05 3.74
C TRP A 61 -10.96 -21.46 4.32
N LYS A 62 -10.95 -22.48 3.44
CA LYS A 62 -10.92 -23.89 3.84
C LYS A 62 -9.64 -24.25 4.61
N GLU A 63 -8.50 -23.67 4.26
CA GLU A 63 -7.24 -23.86 5.00
C GLU A 63 -7.32 -23.29 6.42
N LEU A 64 -7.86 -22.08 6.58
CA LEU A 64 -7.93 -21.41 7.89
C LEU A 64 -9.05 -21.92 8.79
N PHE A 65 -10.20 -22.27 8.20
CA PHE A 65 -11.45 -22.48 8.92
C PHE A 65 -12.11 -23.82 8.62
N GLY A 66 -11.52 -24.68 7.79
CA GLY A 66 -12.09 -25.99 7.45
C GLY A 66 -12.21 -26.94 8.63
N ASN A 67 -11.54 -26.65 9.75
CA ASN A 67 -11.72 -27.34 11.02
C ASN A 67 -13.00 -26.94 11.78
N LEU A 68 -13.63 -25.81 11.43
CA LEU A 68 -14.89 -25.35 12.00
C LEU A 68 -16.10 -26.02 11.34
N ASP A 69 -15.95 -26.51 10.11
CA ASP A 69 -17.01 -27.20 9.35
C ASP A 69 -17.37 -28.58 9.94
N GLY A 70 -16.67 -29.05 10.97
CA GLY A 70 -16.88 -30.36 11.62
C GLY A 70 -17.32 -30.31 13.08
N GLN A 71 -17.70 -29.14 13.61
CA GLN A 71 -18.22 -28.98 14.99
C GLN A 71 -19.75 -28.83 15.04
N GLU A 72 -20.47 -29.72 14.36
CA GLU A 72 -21.92 -29.89 14.54
C GLU A 72 -22.22 -31.04 15.51
#